data_AF-A0A829R6P7-F1
#
_entry.id   AF-A0A829R6P7-F1
#
_cell.length_a   1.000
_cell.length_b   1.000
_cell.length_c   1.000
_cell.angle_alpha   90.00
_cell.angle_beta   90.00
_cell.angle_gamma   90.00
#
_symmetry.space_group_name_H-M   'P 1'
#
loop_
_entity.id
_entity.type
_entity.pdbx_description
1 polymer ?
#
loop_
_entity_poly.entity_id
_entity_poly.type
_entity_poly.pdbx_seq_one_letter_code
_entity_poly.pdbx_strand_id
1 'polypeptide(L)'
;MRNMKQLFSFLGFGVACYVLEVASVHFSIPFGTYGYTSVLGSPVYGVPFTIVFAWIAVFINCWGLAISAGRFWQALETACYIVLFDLILDPVAIFEGYWEWNANGFYYGIPLQNFLSWFVIAFLFALLLNKHHSKSTTKRMIFVLYGMQILLFSSIAAKHGEFLVFLIGIVILVIGGSLYYARSKKQ
;
A
#
# COMPACT_ATOMS: atom_id res chain seq x y z
N MET A 1 -11.42 9.33 -23.55
CA MET A 1 -9.97 9.12 -23.75
C MET A 1 -9.13 9.25 -22.47
N ARG A 2 -9.27 10.31 -21.65
CA ARG A 2 -8.46 10.49 -20.42
C ARG A 2 -8.60 9.36 -19.40
N ASN A 3 -9.84 8.94 -19.12
CA ASN A 3 -10.12 7.87 -18.16
C ASN A 3 -9.56 6.51 -18.62
N MET A 4 -9.52 6.26 -19.92
CA MET A 4 -8.99 5.02 -20.50
C MET A 4 -7.46 4.95 -20.39
N LYS A 5 -6.76 6.08 -20.60
CA LYS A 5 -5.31 6.17 -20.35
C LYS A 5 -4.98 5.90 -18.89
N GLN A 6 -5.73 6.46 -17.95
CA GLN A 6 -5.52 6.24 -16.51
C GLN A 6 -5.77 4.78 -16.11
N LEU A 7 -6.84 4.17 -16.64
CA LEU A 7 -7.10 2.75 -16.43
C LEU A 7 -5.91 1.89 -16.88
N PHE A 8 -5.38 2.13 -18.08
CA PHE A 8 -4.20 1.41 -18.57
C PHE A 8 -2.95 1.67 -17.73
N SER A 9 -2.76 2.88 -17.21
CA SER A 9 -1.64 3.17 -16.29
C SER A 9 -1.76 2.35 -14.99
N PHE A 10 -2.96 2.23 -14.42
CA PHE A 10 -3.18 1.44 -13.20
C PHE A 10 -3.05 -0.08 -13.47
N LEU A 11 -3.57 -0.57 -14.59
CA LEU A 11 -3.35 -1.97 -14.98
C LEU A 11 -1.84 -2.24 -15.21
N GLY A 12 -1.14 -1.32 -15.86
CA GLY A 12 0.32 -1.40 -16.03
C GLY A 12 1.07 -1.41 -14.70
N PHE A 13 0.63 -0.63 -13.71
CA PHE A 13 1.17 -0.67 -12.35
C PHE A 13 0.98 -2.04 -11.69
N GLY A 14 -0.22 -2.63 -11.75
CA GLY A 14 -0.47 -3.94 -11.16
C GLY A 14 0.35 -5.05 -11.83
N VAL A 15 0.49 -5.02 -13.16
CA VAL A 15 1.35 -5.96 -13.89
C VAL A 15 2.82 -5.78 -13.49
N ALA A 16 3.30 -4.54 -13.36
CA ALA A 16 4.66 -4.28 -12.91
C ALA A 16 4.89 -4.79 -11.48
N CYS A 17 3.95 -4.57 -10.56
CA CYS A 17 4.03 -5.12 -9.20
C CYS A 17 4.11 -6.65 -9.23
N TYR A 18 3.26 -7.31 -10.02
CA TYR A 18 3.30 -8.77 -10.15
C TYR A 18 4.64 -9.28 -10.69
N VAL A 19 5.23 -8.60 -11.67
CA VAL A 19 6.57 -8.97 -12.18
C VAL A 19 7.64 -8.77 -11.10
N LEU A 20 7.58 -7.70 -10.31
CA LEU A 20 8.52 -7.46 -9.21
C LEU A 20 8.34 -8.46 -8.06
N GLU A 21 7.10 -8.85 -7.75
CA GLU A 21 6.77 -9.89 -6.79
C GLU A 21 7.34 -11.25 -7.22
N VAL A 22 7.13 -11.63 -8.49
CA VAL A 22 7.71 -12.84 -9.07
C VAL A 22 9.24 -12.76 -9.00
N ALA A 23 9.83 -11.62 -9.38
CA ALA A 23 11.28 -11.43 -9.27
C ALA A 23 11.76 -11.58 -7.82
N SER A 24 11.00 -11.11 -6.83
CA SER A 24 11.41 -11.22 -5.43
C SER A 24 11.30 -12.62 -4.88
N VAL A 25 10.25 -13.36 -5.23
CA VAL A 25 10.10 -14.77 -4.83
C VAL A 25 11.24 -15.64 -5.40
N HIS A 26 11.73 -15.36 -6.61
CA HIS A 26 12.79 -16.15 -7.26
C HIS A 26 14.21 -15.66 -6.96
N PHE A 27 14.42 -14.34 -6.85
CA PHE A 27 15.75 -13.72 -6.76
C PHE A 27 15.98 -12.95 -5.45
N SER A 28 15.00 -12.93 -4.54
CA SER A 28 15.03 -12.13 -3.29
C SER A 28 15.16 -10.62 -3.50
N ILE A 29 14.88 -10.12 -4.71
CA ILE A 29 14.86 -8.70 -5.07
C ILE A 29 13.54 -8.33 -5.78
N PRO A 30 12.88 -7.21 -5.45
CA PRO A 30 13.38 -6.12 -4.61
C PRO A 30 12.91 -6.17 -3.16
N PHE A 31 12.01 -7.06 -2.74
CA PHE A 31 11.39 -6.99 -1.41
C PHE A 31 12.13 -7.81 -0.35
N GLY A 32 12.83 -8.86 -0.79
CA GLY A 32 13.52 -9.82 0.08
C GLY A 32 13.01 -11.24 -0.17
N THR A 33 13.38 -12.16 0.72
CA THR A 33 13.04 -13.58 0.62
C THR A 33 11.75 -13.88 1.38
N TYR A 34 10.69 -14.24 0.66
CA TYR A 34 9.39 -14.65 1.19
C TYR A 34 8.69 -15.57 0.18
N GLY A 35 7.63 -16.25 0.61
CA GLY A 35 6.82 -17.11 -0.25
C GLY A 35 5.34 -16.93 0.02
N TYR A 36 4.53 -16.88 -1.04
CA TYR A 36 3.07 -16.87 -0.94
C TYR A 36 2.53 -18.25 -0.61
N THR A 37 1.43 -18.27 0.14
CA THR A 37 0.62 -19.48 0.36
C THR A 37 -0.52 -19.58 -0.66
N SER A 38 -1.37 -20.60 -0.52
CA SER A 38 -2.56 -20.79 -1.35
C SER A 38 -3.79 -19.98 -0.88
N VAL A 39 -3.71 -19.24 0.24
CA VAL A 39 -4.87 -18.54 0.83
C VAL A 39 -5.47 -17.49 -0.13
N LEU A 40 -4.61 -16.75 -0.85
CA LEU A 40 -5.03 -15.74 -1.83
C LEU A 40 -5.35 -16.33 -3.22
N GLY A 41 -5.37 -17.66 -3.34
CA GLY A 41 -5.55 -18.38 -4.59
C GLY A 41 -4.29 -19.09 -5.04
N SER A 42 -4.41 -19.94 -6.06
CA SER A 42 -3.30 -20.73 -6.57
C SER A 42 -2.19 -19.84 -7.13
N PRO A 43 -0.94 -19.94 -6.65
CA PRO A 43 0.15 -19.15 -7.15
C PRO A 43 0.50 -19.52 -8.59
N VAL A 44 0.74 -18.51 -9.42
CA VAL A 44 1.26 -18.65 -10.78
C VAL A 44 2.68 -18.07 -10.74
N TYR A 45 3.69 -18.85 -11.13
CA TYR A 45 5.11 -18.51 -10.93
C TYR A 45 5.50 -18.16 -9.47
N GLY A 46 4.77 -18.69 -8.48
CA GLY A 46 5.02 -18.43 -7.06
C GLY A 46 4.27 -17.24 -6.47
N VAL A 47 3.47 -16.53 -7.28
CA VAL A 47 2.69 -15.36 -6.84
C VAL A 47 1.21 -15.51 -7.25
N PRO A 48 0.25 -15.36 -6.32
CA PRO A 48 -1.18 -15.36 -6.64
C PRO A 48 -1.55 -14.17 -7.54
N PHE A 49 -2.24 -14.44 -8.65
CA PHE A 49 -2.65 -13.36 -9.57
C PHE A 49 -3.58 -12.32 -8.93
N THR A 50 -4.28 -12.68 -7.86
CA THR A 50 -5.17 -11.79 -7.10
C THR A 50 -4.43 -10.59 -6.49
N ILE A 51 -3.12 -10.71 -6.21
CA ILE A 51 -2.32 -9.63 -5.63
C ILE A 51 -2.24 -8.40 -6.54
N VAL A 52 -2.34 -8.60 -7.86
CA VAL A 52 -2.39 -7.52 -8.86
C VAL A 52 -3.49 -6.52 -8.50
N PHE A 53 -4.68 -7.03 -8.16
CA PHE A 53 -5.84 -6.18 -7.86
C PHE A 53 -5.71 -5.51 -6.50
N ALA A 54 -5.11 -6.20 -5.52
CA ALA A 54 -4.84 -5.64 -4.20
C ALA A 54 -3.91 -4.41 -4.31
N TRP A 55 -2.77 -4.56 -4.99
CA TRP A 55 -1.82 -3.46 -5.15
C TRP A 55 -2.38 -2.30 -5.96
N ILE A 56 -3.16 -2.57 -7.02
CA ILE A 56 -3.86 -1.51 -7.76
C ILE A 56 -4.81 -0.74 -6.85
N ALA A 57 -5.62 -1.43 -6.05
CA ALA A 57 -6.59 -0.78 -5.15
C ALA A 57 -5.90 0.07 -4.09
N VAL A 58 -4.85 -0.46 -3.44
CA VAL A 58 -4.03 0.25 -2.45
C VAL A 58 -3.41 1.49 -3.08
N PHE A 59 -2.79 1.35 -4.25
CA PHE A 59 -2.12 2.46 -4.93
C PHE A 59 -3.10 3.57 -5.32
N ILE A 60 -4.24 3.23 -5.92
CA ILE A 60 -5.26 4.23 -6.31
C ILE A 60 -5.77 4.98 -5.07
N ASN A 61 -6.00 4.27 -3.96
CA ASN A 61 -6.45 4.88 -2.72
C ASN A 61 -5.40 5.87 -2.17
N CYS A 62 -4.15 5.42 -2.02
CA CYS A 62 -3.05 6.24 -1.53
C CYS A 62 -2.73 7.43 -2.45
N TRP A 63 -2.76 7.21 -3.76
CA TRP A 63 -2.54 8.26 -4.76
C TRP A 63 -3.66 9.30 -4.72
N GLY A 64 -4.92 8.87 -4.64
CA GLY A 64 -6.05 9.78 -4.55
C GLY A 64 -6.15 10.54 -3.21
N LEU A 65 -5.50 10.02 -2.17
CA LEU A 65 -5.37 10.66 -0.86
C LEU A 65 -4.30 11.76 -0.87
N ALA A 66 -3.30 11.65 -1.76
CA ALA A 66 -2.22 12.62 -1.88
C ALA A 66 -2.72 13.96 -2.46
N ILE A 67 -2.88 14.95 -1.58
CA ILE A 67 -3.45 16.27 -1.90
C ILE A 67 -2.39 17.39 -1.91
N SER A 68 -1.11 17.04 -1.93
CA SER A 68 -0.01 18.01 -1.99
C SER A 68 0.01 18.79 -3.30
N ALA A 69 0.62 19.99 -3.25
CA ALA A 69 0.75 20.85 -4.41
C ALA A 69 1.92 20.40 -5.29
N GLY A 70 1.64 20.02 -6.53
CA GLY A 70 2.65 19.64 -7.51
C GLY A 70 2.90 18.13 -7.58
N ARG A 71 3.36 17.68 -8.75
CA ARG A 71 3.49 16.25 -9.08
C ARG A 71 4.48 15.52 -8.16
N PHE A 72 5.63 16.13 -7.88
CA PHE A 72 6.66 15.54 -7.01
C PHE A 72 6.14 15.31 -5.59
N TRP A 73 5.51 16.33 -4.99
CA TRP A 73 5.00 16.23 -3.62
C TRP A 73 3.79 15.29 -3.51
N GLN A 74 2.94 15.20 -4.54
CA GLN A 74 1.89 14.16 -4.58
C GLN A 74 2.49 12.76 -4.66
N ALA A 75 3.55 12.56 -5.45
CA ALA A 75 4.22 11.27 -5.55
C ALA A 75 4.87 10.87 -4.22
N LEU A 76 5.55 11.81 -3.56
CA LEU A 76 6.16 11.60 -2.25
C LEU A 76 5.10 11.22 -1.20
N GLU A 77 4.00 11.97 -1.15
CA GLU A 77 2.91 11.71 -0.22
C GLU A 77 2.23 10.35 -0.51
N THR A 78 2.07 9.97 -1.78
CA THR A 78 1.55 8.65 -2.19
C THR A 78 2.42 7.52 -1.65
N ALA A 79 3.74 7.63 -1.81
CA ALA A 79 4.70 6.64 -1.32
C ALA A 79 4.66 6.51 0.21
N CYS A 80 4.57 7.63 0.93
CA CYS A 80 4.42 7.62 2.38
C CYS A 80 3.14 6.89 2.81
N TYR A 81 1.99 7.15 2.18
CA TYR A 81 0.74 6.47 2.54
C TYR A 81 0.79 4.96 2.27
N ILE A 82 1.48 4.53 1.21
CA ILE A 82 1.68 3.10 0.93
C ILE A 82 2.54 2.45 2.02
N VAL A 83 3.67 3.05 2.39
CA VAL A 83 4.51 2.49 3.47
C VAL A 83 3.78 2.46 4.80
N LEU A 84 3.03 3.52 5.14
CA LEU A 84 2.22 3.53 6.36
C LEU A 84 1.15 2.43 6.36
N PHE A 85 0.57 2.15 5.21
CA PHE A 85 -0.37 1.03 5.05
C PHE A 85 0.34 -0.32 5.19
N ASP A 86 1.51 -0.47 4.58
CA ASP A 86 2.32 -1.69 4.59
C ASP A 86 2.79 -2.08 5.99
N LEU A 87 3.13 -1.09 6.83
CA LEU A 87 3.44 -1.32 8.25
C LEU A 87 2.31 -2.01 9.02
N ILE A 88 1.07 -1.96 8.53
CA ILE A 88 -0.09 -2.65 9.13
C ILE A 88 -0.45 -3.91 8.35
N LEU A 89 -0.50 -3.81 7.02
CA LEU A 89 -0.88 -4.90 6.13
C LEU A 89 0.04 -6.11 6.29
N ASP A 90 1.35 -5.87 6.26
CA ASP A 90 2.36 -6.92 6.09
C ASP A 90 2.46 -7.84 7.33
N PRO A 91 2.47 -7.31 8.58
CA PRO A 91 2.31 -8.18 9.76
C PRO A 91 0.99 -8.96 9.75
N VAL A 92 -0.12 -8.33 9.38
CA VAL A 92 -1.42 -9.02 9.33
C VAL A 92 -1.44 -10.11 8.28
N ALA A 93 -0.75 -9.91 7.15
CA ALA A 93 -0.63 -10.91 6.11
C ALA A 93 0.16 -12.15 6.59
N ILE A 94 1.13 -11.99 7.49
CA ILE A 94 1.79 -13.11 8.17
C ILE A 94 0.78 -13.84 9.05
N PHE A 95 0.00 -13.12 9.88
CA PHE A 95 -0.95 -13.73 10.83
C PHE A 95 -2.11 -14.46 10.13
N GLU A 96 -2.55 -13.95 8.99
CA GLU A 96 -3.57 -14.57 8.14
C GLU A 96 -2.99 -15.60 7.16
N GLY A 97 -1.67 -15.81 7.20
CA GLY A 97 -0.97 -16.81 6.39
C GLY A 97 -1.06 -16.55 4.89
N TYR A 98 -1.06 -15.29 4.45
CA TYR A 98 -1.03 -14.94 3.03
C TYR A 98 0.35 -15.18 2.41
N TRP A 99 1.40 -14.87 3.16
CA TRP A 99 2.79 -15.16 2.83
C TRP A 99 3.62 -15.30 4.10
N GLU A 100 4.78 -15.92 3.94
CA GLU A 100 5.73 -16.15 5.02
C GLU A 100 7.08 -15.54 4.64
N TRP A 101 7.66 -14.77 5.55
CA TRP A 101 8.99 -14.17 5.38
C TRP A 101 10.08 -15.16 5.79
N ASN A 102 11.04 -15.38 4.88
CA ASN A 102 12.23 -16.22 5.10
C ASN A 102 13.48 -15.36 5.27
N ALA A 103 13.32 -14.19 5.88
CA ALA A 103 14.37 -13.20 6.08
C ALA A 103 14.43 -12.76 7.55
N ASN A 104 15.58 -12.24 7.97
CA ASN A 104 15.79 -11.76 9.35
C ASN A 104 15.48 -10.25 9.46
N GLY A 105 14.24 -9.89 9.16
CA GLY A 105 13.77 -8.51 9.28
C GLY A 105 13.48 -8.09 10.71
N PHE A 106 13.68 -6.80 11.02
CA PHE A 106 13.51 -6.27 12.38
C PHE A 106 12.05 -6.15 12.82
N TYR A 107 11.11 -6.09 11.88
CA TYR A 107 9.70 -5.86 12.14
C TYR A 107 8.91 -7.08 11.68
N TYR A 108 8.51 -7.96 12.61
CA TYR A 108 7.81 -9.22 12.29
C TYR A 108 8.53 -10.11 11.25
N GLY A 109 9.87 -10.07 11.18
CA GLY A 109 10.65 -10.80 10.17
C GLY A 109 10.72 -10.09 8.80
N ILE A 110 10.04 -8.95 8.64
CA ILE A 110 9.98 -8.17 7.40
C ILE A 110 11.25 -7.34 7.22
N PRO A 111 12.00 -7.51 6.11
CA PRO A 111 13.19 -6.72 5.81
C PRO A 111 12.85 -5.24 5.64
N LEU A 112 13.75 -4.35 6.08
CA LEU A 112 13.63 -2.91 5.77
C LEU A 112 13.57 -2.65 4.26
N GLN A 113 14.22 -3.53 3.48
CA GLN A 113 14.22 -3.51 2.03
C GLN A 113 12.80 -3.57 1.44
N ASN A 114 11.86 -4.29 2.06
CA ASN A 114 10.46 -4.35 1.60
C ASN A 114 9.82 -2.95 1.60
N PHE A 115 9.86 -2.27 2.74
CA PHE A 115 9.28 -0.93 2.90
C PHE A 115 9.95 0.10 1.98
N LEU A 116 11.28 0.03 1.82
CA LEU A 116 12.02 0.91 0.92
C LEU A 116 11.64 0.67 -0.55
N SER A 117 11.48 -0.59 -0.94
CA SER A 117 11.05 -0.96 -2.28
C SER A 117 9.64 -0.48 -2.57
N TRP A 118 8.69 -0.67 -1.65
CA TRP A 118 7.33 -0.13 -1.80
C TRP A 118 7.32 1.39 -1.90
N PHE A 119 8.13 2.09 -1.10
CA PHE A 119 8.30 3.53 -1.21
C PHE A 119 8.78 3.94 -2.61
N VAL A 120 9.87 3.36 -3.10
CA VAL A 120 10.49 3.71 -4.39
C VAL A 120 9.55 3.39 -5.54
N ILE A 121 8.95 2.20 -5.56
CA ILE A 121 8.00 1.77 -6.60
C ILE A 121 6.81 2.73 -6.64
N ALA A 122 6.18 2.99 -5.49
CA ALA A 122 5.05 3.90 -5.38
C ALA A 122 5.41 5.32 -5.85
N PHE A 123 6.55 5.83 -5.39
CA PHE A 123 7.02 7.17 -5.73
C PHE A 123 7.24 7.32 -7.24
N LEU A 124 7.98 6.40 -7.86
CA LEU A 124 8.28 6.45 -9.28
C LEU A 124 7.01 6.33 -10.12
N PHE A 125 6.11 5.40 -9.78
CA PHE A 125 4.84 5.27 -10.49
C PHE A 125 3.96 6.51 -10.34
N ALA A 126 3.82 7.06 -9.13
CA ALA A 126 3.03 8.26 -8.91
C ALA A 126 3.63 9.49 -9.62
N LEU A 127 4.96 9.55 -9.77
CA LEU A 127 5.67 10.62 -10.50
C LEU A 127 5.43 10.55 -12.02
N LEU A 128 5.22 9.35 -12.57
CA LEU A 128 4.85 9.15 -13.98
C LEU A 128 3.40 9.58 -14.27
N LEU A 129 2.54 9.58 -13.24
CA LEU A 129 1.17 10.06 -13.37
C LEU A 129 1.11 11.59 -13.41
N ASN A 130 0.12 12.10 -14.13
CA ASN A 130 -0.18 13.54 -14.11
C ASN A 130 -0.68 13.93 -12.73
N LYS A 131 -0.33 15.15 -12.29
CA LYS A 131 -0.92 15.75 -11.09
C LYS A 131 -2.44 15.68 -11.19
N HIS A 132 -3.08 15.41 -10.07
CA HIS A 132 -4.53 15.31 -10.03
C HIS A 132 -5.12 16.28 -9.02
N HIS A 133 -6.38 16.60 -9.24
CA HIS A 133 -7.20 17.42 -8.36
C HIS A 133 -8.58 16.77 -8.25
N SER A 134 -8.88 16.26 -7.07
CA SER A 134 -10.17 15.65 -6.75
C SER A 134 -11.13 16.67 -6.14
N LYS A 135 -12.44 16.50 -6.37
CA LYS A 135 -13.47 17.26 -5.65
C LYS A 135 -13.43 16.93 -4.17
N SER A 136 -13.87 17.85 -3.31
CA SER A 136 -13.86 17.67 -1.84
C SER A 136 -14.59 16.39 -1.40
N THR A 137 -15.76 16.09 -1.98
CA THR A 137 -16.52 14.86 -1.70
C THR A 137 -15.71 13.59 -1.98
N THR A 138 -15.02 13.53 -3.13
CA THR A 138 -14.19 12.38 -3.51
C THR A 138 -13.01 12.23 -2.56
N LYS A 139 -12.35 13.33 -2.18
CA LYS A 139 -11.25 13.29 -1.19
C LYS A 139 -11.72 12.73 0.14
N ARG A 140 -12.91 13.14 0.61
CA ARG A 140 -13.48 12.64 1.86
C ARG A 140 -13.77 11.13 1.78
N MET A 141 -14.34 10.66 0.67
CA MET A 141 -14.59 9.24 0.47
C MET A 141 -13.30 8.43 0.46
N ILE A 142 -12.27 8.88 -0.26
CA ILE A 142 -10.96 8.23 -0.29
C ILE A 142 -10.31 8.20 1.10
N PHE A 143 -10.34 9.32 1.83
CA PHE A 143 -9.84 9.37 3.20
C PHE A 143 -10.56 8.38 4.12
N VAL A 144 -11.89 8.31 4.05
CA VAL A 144 -12.69 7.33 4.81
C VAL A 144 -12.33 5.90 4.39
N LEU A 145 -12.18 5.63 3.09
CA LEU A 145 -11.80 4.28 2.61
C LEU A 145 -10.42 3.87 3.12
N TYR A 146 -9.41 4.73 3.02
CA TYR A 146 -8.08 4.47 3.60
C TYR A 146 -8.18 4.22 5.10
N GLY A 147 -8.90 5.06 5.83
CA GLY A 147 -9.10 4.90 7.27
C GLY A 147 -9.81 3.58 7.63
N MET A 148 -10.81 3.17 6.86
CA MET A 148 -11.51 1.90 7.06
C MET A 148 -10.63 0.69 6.77
N GLN A 149 -9.74 0.77 5.77
CA GLN A 149 -8.77 -0.29 5.51
C GLN A 149 -7.75 -0.40 6.67
N ILE A 150 -7.21 0.73 7.15
CA ILE A 150 -6.33 0.73 8.33
C ILE A 150 -7.07 0.14 9.55
N LEU A 151 -8.31 0.54 9.81
CA LEU A 151 -9.12 -0.01 10.89
C LEU A 151 -9.36 -1.51 10.75
N LEU A 152 -9.64 -1.99 9.53
CA LEU A 152 -9.83 -3.41 9.25
C LEU A 152 -8.58 -4.22 9.64
N PHE A 153 -7.42 -3.89 9.07
CA PHE A 153 -6.19 -4.63 9.35
C PHE A 153 -5.73 -4.46 10.81
N SER A 154 -5.89 -3.28 11.39
CA SER A 154 -5.59 -3.06 12.82
C SER A 154 -6.48 -3.91 13.72
N SER A 155 -7.76 -4.08 13.38
CA SER A 155 -8.69 -4.92 14.15
C SER A 155 -8.34 -6.41 14.03
N ILE A 156 -7.86 -6.84 12.86
CA ILE A 156 -7.34 -8.20 12.67
C ILE A 156 -6.07 -8.40 13.52
N ALA A 157 -5.14 -7.44 13.53
CA ALA A 157 -3.97 -7.50 14.41
C ALA A 157 -4.37 -7.61 15.90
N ALA A 158 -5.33 -6.80 16.34
CA ALA A 158 -5.84 -6.88 17.72
C ALA A 158 -6.47 -8.24 18.05
N LYS A 159 -7.19 -8.86 17.09
CA LYS A 159 -7.74 -10.22 17.24
C LYS A 159 -6.64 -11.27 17.47
N HIS A 160 -5.47 -11.10 16.86
CA HIS A 160 -4.29 -11.96 17.06
C HIS A 160 -3.46 -11.58 18.30
N GLY A 161 -3.87 -10.56 19.07
CA GLY A 161 -3.13 -10.09 20.26
C GLY A 161 -1.98 -9.13 19.94
N GLU A 162 -1.87 -8.67 18.70
CA GLU A 162 -0.75 -7.87 18.21
C GLU A 162 -0.97 -6.38 18.45
N PHE A 163 -0.83 -5.98 19.71
CA PHE A 163 -1.11 -4.63 20.18
C PHE A 163 -0.25 -3.54 19.54
N LEU A 164 0.99 -3.85 19.15
CA LEU A 164 1.87 -2.88 18.51
C LEU A 164 1.31 -2.47 17.14
N VAL A 165 0.94 -3.43 16.30
CA VAL A 165 0.37 -3.16 14.96
C VAL A 165 -0.96 -2.42 15.09
N PHE A 166 -1.81 -2.84 16.02
CA PHE A 166 -3.04 -2.10 16.33
C PHE A 166 -2.76 -0.64 16.70
N LEU A 167 -1.81 -0.38 17.60
CA LEU A 167 -1.47 0.97 18.04
C LEU A 167 -0.92 1.83 16.89
N ILE A 168 -0.04 1.28 16.05
CA ILE A 168 0.47 1.98 14.86
C ILE A 168 -0.71 2.40 13.97
N GLY A 169 -1.69 1.52 13.76
CA GLY A 169 -2.89 1.83 12.99
C GLY A 169 -3.71 2.98 13.59
N ILE A 170 -3.92 2.97 14.91
CA ILE A 170 -4.60 4.07 15.61
C ILE A 170 -3.82 5.39 15.45
N VAL A 171 -2.50 5.36 15.59
CA VAL A 171 -1.63 6.54 15.42
C VAL A 171 -1.75 7.10 13.99
N ILE A 172 -1.72 6.24 12.97
CA ILE A 172 -1.91 6.63 11.57
C ILE A 172 -3.25 7.32 11.37
N LEU A 173 -4.33 6.80 11.96
CA LEU A 173 -5.68 7.38 11.85
C LEU A 173 -5.77 8.75 12.54
N VAL A 174 -5.21 8.89 13.74
CA VAL A 174 -5.25 10.15 14.50
C VAL A 174 -4.44 11.23 13.80
N ILE A 175 -3.20 10.93 13.42
CA ILE A 175 -2.32 11.88 12.74
C ILE A 175 -2.87 12.19 11.36
N GLY A 176 -3.20 11.17 10.57
CA GLY A 176 -3.76 11.31 9.22
C GLY A 176 -5.06 12.11 9.22
N GLY A 177 -5.97 11.84 10.17
CA GLY A 177 -7.20 12.59 10.34
C GLY A 177 -6.98 14.04 10.72
N SER A 178 -6.03 14.31 11.62
CA SER A 178 -5.66 15.67 12.03
C SER A 178 -5.08 16.46 10.85
N LEU A 179 -4.17 15.85 10.08
CA LEU A 179 -3.58 16.47 8.88
C LEU A 179 -4.61 16.70 7.79
N TYR A 180 -5.48 15.72 7.54
CA TYR A 180 -6.56 15.85 6.54
C TYR A 180 -7.51 16.99 6.92
N TYR A 181 -7.96 17.05 8.17
CA TYR A 181 -8.83 18.11 8.68
C TYR A 181 -8.20 19.50 8.60
N ALA A 182 -6.91 19.62 8.94
CA ALA A 182 -6.18 20.87 8.82
C ALA A 182 -6.07 21.36 7.37
N ARG A 183 -5.96 20.44 6.41
CA ARG A 183 -5.86 20.76 4.98
C ARG A 183 -7.21 21.00 4.32
N SER A 184 -8.29 20.38 4.81
CA SER A 184 -9.63 20.60 4.29
C SER A 184 -10.18 21.99 4.62
N LYS A 185 -9.71 22.63 5.69
CA LYS A 185 -10.06 24.03 6.02
C LYS A 185 -9.39 25.08 5.15
N LYS A 186 -8.30 24.72 4.46
CA LYS A 186 -7.49 25.63 3.63
C LYS A 186 -7.90 25.61 2.15
N GLN A 187 -8.86 24.78 1.76
CA GLN A 187 -9.39 24.63 0.40
C GLN A 187 -10.79 25.21 0.32
#